data_AF-A0A7C5CFT9-F1
#
_entry.id   AF-A0A7C5CFT9-F1
#
_cell.length_a   1.000
_cell.length_b   1.000
_cell.length_c   1.000
_cell.angle_alpha   90.00
_cell.angle_beta   90.00
_cell.angle_gamma   90.00
#
_symmetry.space_group_name_H-M   'P 1'
#
loop_
_entity.id
_entity.type
_entity.pdbx_description
1 polymer ?
#
loop_
_entity_poly.entity_id
_entity_poly.type
_entity_poly.pdbx_seq_one_letter_code
_entity_poly.pdbx_strand_id
1 'polypeptide(L)' 'KDGNLIEGDEEQVVNLADEWTFSRNTRSRDPNWKLVATDQIS' A
#
# COMPACT_ATOMS: atom_id res chain seq x y z
N LYS A 1 25.23 -7.04 -15.91
CA LYS A 1 25.11 -6.82 -14.45
C LYS A 1 24.00 -7.73 -14.02
N ASP A 2 24.38 -8.88 -13.50
CA ASP A 2 23.46 -9.98 -13.22
C ASP A 2 22.60 -9.58 -12.02
N GLY A 3 21.28 -9.69 -12.21
CA GLY A 3 20.28 -9.37 -11.21
C GLY A 3 20.26 -10.44 -10.13
N ASN A 4 21.29 -10.45 -9.28
CA ASN A 4 21.32 -11.33 -8.12
C ASN A 4 20.17 -10.95 -7.18
N LEU A 5 19.27 -11.89 -6.95
CA LEU A 5 18.22 -11.81 -5.94
C LEU A 5 18.87 -11.45 -4.60
N ILE A 6 18.51 -10.28 -4.04
CA ILE A 6 19.08 -9.78 -2.78
C ILE A 6 18.30 -10.37 -1.60
N GLU A 7 16.99 -10.56 -1.76
CA GLU A 7 16.08 -11.14 -0.75
C GLU A 7 14.77 -11.60 -1.41
N GLY A 8 14.11 -12.61 -0.82
CA GLY A 8 12.87 -13.20 -1.32
C GLY A 8 13.06 -14.53 -2.06
N ASP A 9 11.98 -15.05 -2.63
CA ASP A 9 11.97 -16.24 -3.48
C ASP A 9 11.16 -15.89 -4.74
N GLU A 10 11.79 -16.03 -5.91
CA GLU A 10 11.19 -15.69 -7.20
C GLU A 10 10.08 -16.65 -7.63
N GLU A 11 10.06 -17.86 -7.07
CA GLU A 11 9.02 -18.87 -7.33
C GLU A 11 7.88 -18.79 -6.31
N GLN A 12 8.05 -18.05 -5.21
CA GLN A 12 7.07 -17.96 -4.13
C GLN A 12 6.01 -16.89 -4.40
N VAL A 13 4.76 -17.32 -4.60
CA VAL A 13 3.59 -16.42 -4.61
C VAL A 13 3.06 -16.24 -3.19
N VAL A 14 3.03 -15.00 -2.69
CA VAL A 14 2.47 -14.65 -1.38
C VAL A 14 1.18 -13.85 -1.57
N ASN A 15 0.12 -14.25 -0.87
CA ASN A 15 -1.10 -13.46 -0.80
C ASN A 15 -0.91 -12.35 0.24
N LEU A 16 -1.00 -11.10 -0.23
CA LEU A 16 -0.92 -9.91 0.61
C LEU A 16 -2.27 -9.20 0.55
N ALA A 17 -2.79 -8.83 1.71
CA ALA A 17 -3.96 -7.99 1.85
C ALA A 17 -3.56 -6.72 2.61
N ASP A 18 -3.90 -5.56 2.07
CA ASP A 18 -3.59 -4.27 2.66
C ASP A 18 -4.88 -3.53 3.05
N GLU A 19 -4.80 -2.75 4.12
CA GLU A 19 -5.83 -1.83 4.58
C GLU A 19 -5.35 -0.38 4.43
N TRP A 20 -6.10 0.43 3.70
CA TRP A 20 -5.78 1.84 3.46
C TRP A 20 -6.86 2.75 4.04
N THR A 21 -6.44 3.72 4.86
CA THR A 21 -7.35 4.72 5.44
C THR A 21 -7.26 6.04 4.70
N PHE A 22 -8.40 6.53 4.20
CA PHE A 22 -8.52 7.82 3.52
C PHE A 22 -9.33 8.82 4.36
N SER A 23 -8.93 10.09 4.33
CA SER A 23 -9.68 11.18 4.95
C SER A 23 -9.88 12.37 4.02
N ARG A 24 -10.99 13.09 4.23
CA ARG A 24 -11.27 14.37 3.56
C ARG A 24 -12.03 15.28 4.50
N ASN A 25 -11.70 16.58 4.45
CA ASN A 25 -12.52 17.62 5.08
C ASN A 25 -13.80 17.85 4.26
N THR A 26 -14.97 17.51 4.81
CA THR A 26 -16.27 17.62 4.13
C THR A 26 -16.74 19.06 3.92
N ARG A 27 -16.16 20.03 4.64
CA ARG A 27 -16.42 21.47 4.45
C ARG A 27 -15.54 22.09 3.37
N SER A 28 -14.51 21.36 2.90
CA SER A 28 -13.62 21.83 1.83
C SER A 28 -14.30 21.79 0.47
N ARG A 29 -14.00 22.78 -0.38
CA ARG A 29 -14.36 22.74 -1.81
C ARG A 29 -13.43 21.83 -2.63
N ASP A 30 -12.26 21.51 -2.09
CA ASP A 30 -11.36 20.52 -2.68
C ASP A 30 -11.97 19.11 -2.49
N PRO A 31 -12.33 18.41 -3.59
CA PRO A 31 -13.00 17.12 -3.50
C PRO A 31 -12.05 15.97 -3.18
N ASN A 32 -10.73 16.20 -3.14
CA ASN A 32 -9.73 15.15 -3.03
C ASN A 32 -9.66 14.54 -1.63
N TRP A 33 -9.41 13.24 -1.61
CA TRP A 33 -9.14 12.46 -0.41
C TRP A 33 -7.63 12.32 -0.23
N LYS A 34 -7.17 12.32 1.03
CA LYS A 34 -5.78 12.07 1.38
C LYS A 34 -5.65 10.69 2.01
N LEU A 35 -4.67 9.91 1.58
CA LEU A 35 -4.22 8.73 2.29
C LEU A 35 -3.61 9.18 3.63
N VAL A 36 -4.08 8.62 4.73
CA VAL A 36 -3.63 9.00 6.08
C VAL A 36 -3.11 7.84 6.92
N ALA A 37 -3.40 6.60 6.53
CA ALA A 37 -2.75 5.42 7.09
C ALA A 37 -2.71 4.28 6.07
N THR A 38 -1.70 3.43 6.23
CA THR A 38 -1.52 2.18 5.50
C THR A 38 -1.16 1.10 6.51
N ASP A 39 -1.90 0.02 6.51
CA ASP A 39 -1.67 -1.16 7.34
C ASP A 39 -1.74 -2.42 6.46
N GLN A 40 -1.09 -3.48 6.91
CA GLN A 40 -1.23 -4.80 6.30
C GLN A 40 -2.24 -5.60 7.11
N ILE A 41 -3.17 -6.25 6.42
CA ILE A 41 -4.11 -7.18 7.05
C ILE A 41 -3.34 -8.49 7.29
N SER A 42 -3.10 -8.80 8.57
CA SER A 42 -2.41 -10.01 9.02
C SER A 42 -3.28 -11.26 8.93
#